data_AF-A0A3M4A8G6-F1
#
_entry.id   AF-A0A3M4A8G6-F1
#
_cell.length_a   1.000
_cell.length_b   1.000
_cell.length_c   1.000
_cell.angle_alpha   90.00
_cell.angle_beta   90.00
_cell.angle_gamma   90.00
#
_symmetry.space_group_name_H-M   'P 1'
#
loop_
_entity.id
_entity.type
_entity.pdbx_description
1 polymer ?
#
loop_
_entity_poly.entity_id
_entity_poly.type
_entity_poly.pdbx_seq_one_letter_code
_entity_poly.pdbx_strand_id
1 'polypeptide(L)' 'MLGELRGHVYYARPEFCTDNGAMIAFAGCQRLQAGQKEDLSISVQARWPMEQLSGL' A
#
# COMPACT_ATOMS: atom_id res chain seq x y z
N MET A 1 -15.57 -0.96 -24.43
CA MET A 1 -14.92 0.30 -23.98
C MET A 1 -15.48 0.67 -22.62
N LEU A 2 -14.73 1.33 -21.72
CA LEU A 2 -15.20 1.80 -20.40
C LEU A 2 -16.54 2.58 -20.45
N GLY A 3 -16.95 3.10 -21.60
CA GLY A 3 -18.28 3.73 -21.77
C GLY A 3 -19.48 2.82 -21.53
N GLU A 4 -19.33 1.49 -21.54
CA GLU A 4 -20.41 0.54 -21.22
C GLU A 4 -20.48 0.20 -19.72
N LEU A 5 -19.37 0.37 -19.00
CA LEU A 5 -19.26 0.15 -17.57
C LEU A 5 -19.26 1.52 -16.88
N ARG A 6 -20.37 1.91 -16.25
CA ARG A 6 -20.54 3.19 -15.53
C ARG A 6 -19.63 3.29 -14.28
N GLY A 7 -18.32 3.30 -14.48
CA GLY A 7 -17.29 3.30 -13.43
C GLY A 7 -16.17 4.29 -13.72
N HIS A 8 -15.38 4.57 -12.69
CA HIS A 8 -14.21 5.44 -12.76
C HIS A 8 -12.94 4.61 -12.60
N VAL A 9 -11.86 5.04 -13.26
CA VAL A 9 -10.54 4.42 -13.11
C VAL A 9 -9.54 5.47 -12.65
N TYR A 10 -8.65 5.06 -11.75
CA TYR A 10 -7.62 5.90 -11.16
C TYR A 10 -6.28 5.20 -11.31
N TYR A 11 -5.27 5.96 -11.71
CA TYR A 11 -3.90 5.49 -11.86
C TYR A 11 -2.98 6.42 -11.09
N ALA A 12 -1.91 5.86 -10.56
CA ALA A 12 -0.83 6.67 -10.02
C ALA A 12 -0.11 7.43 -11.16
N ARG A 13 0.65 8.46 -10.80
CA ARG A 13 1.59 9.09 -11.73
C ARG A 13 2.64 8.04 -12.17
N PRO A 14 3.22 8.12 -13.38
CA PRO A 14 4.18 7.13 -13.86
C PRO A 14 5.34 6.85 -12.90
N GLU A 15 5.88 7.89 -12.27
CA GLU A 15 6.96 7.79 -11.27
C GLU A 15 6.56 7.07 -9.98
N PHE A 16 5.26 6.89 -9.75
CA PHE A 16 4.68 6.14 -8.63
C PHE A 16 4.12 4.78 -9.05
N CYS A 17 4.15 4.43 -10.34
CA CYS A 17 3.70 3.12 -10.83
C CYS A 17 4.76 2.03 -10.62
N THR A 18 6.05 2.37 -10.67
CA THR A 18 7.16 1.45 -10.36
C THR A 18 7.50 1.48 -8.88
N ASP A 19 8.23 0.47 -8.40
CA ASP A 19 8.71 0.42 -7.02
C ASP A 19 9.44 1.71 -6.62
N ASN A 20 8.97 2.33 -5.54
CA ASN A 20 9.50 3.61 -5.07
C ASN A 20 9.36 3.74 -3.54
N GLY A 21 10.14 4.64 -2.94
CA GLY A 21 10.07 4.88 -1.49
C GLY A 21 8.83 5.67 -1.05
N ALA A 22 8.21 6.44 -1.94
CA ALA A 22 7.07 7.29 -1.59
C ALA A 22 5.83 6.46 -1.23
N MET A 23 5.56 5.37 -1.96
CA MET A 23 4.43 4.48 -1.65
C MET A 23 4.62 3.76 -0.30
N ILE A 24 5.86 3.40 0.06
CA ILE A 24 6.18 2.75 1.33
C ILE A 24 5.99 3.74 2.49
N ALA A 25 6.48 4.97 2.34
CA ALA A 25 6.29 6.03 3.33
C ALA A 25 4.80 6.36 3.53
N PHE A 26 4.01 6.42 2.45
CA PHE A 26 2.57 6.65 2.51
C PHE A 26 1.85 5.51 3.25
N ALA A 27 2.09 4.25 2.86
CA ALA A 27 1.48 3.10 3.52
C ALA A 27 1.85 2.99 5.00
N GLY A 28 3.11 3.27 5.35
CA GLY A 28 3.58 3.30 6.74
C GLY A 28 2.89 4.40 7.56
N CYS A 29 2.74 5.60 7.01
CA CYS A 29 2.01 6.68 7.66
C CYS A 29 0.54 6.31 7.91
N GLN A 30 -0.14 5.73 6.91
CA GLN A 30 -1.53 5.27 7.04
C GLN A 30 -1.66 4.22 8.16
N ARG A 31 -0.75 3.24 8.23
CA ARG A 31 -0.73 2.22 9.30
C ARG A 31 -0.49 2.82 10.68
N LEU A 32 0.44 3.76 10.78
CA LEU A 32 0.73 4.45 12.04
C LEU A 32 -0.49 5.26 12.51
N GLN A 33 -1.16 5.96 11.60
CA GLN A 33 -2.40 6.70 11.90
C GLN A 33 -3.55 5.78 12.32
N ALA A 34 -3.61 4.56 11.77
CA ALA A 34 -4.52 3.49 12.21
C ALA A 34 -4.13 2.85 13.56
N GLY A 35 -3.07 3.34 14.22
CA GLY A 35 -2.63 2.86 15.54
C GLY A 35 -1.76 1.60 15.50
N GLN A 36 -1.34 1.13 14.32
CA GLN A 36 -0.40 0.03 14.21
C GLN A 36 0.99 0.47 14.68
N LYS A 37 1.68 -0.42 15.39
CA LYS A 37 3.02 -0.22 15.93
C LYS A 37 3.75 -1.55 15.99
N GLU A 38 5.07 -1.50 15.93
CA GLU A 38 5.95 -2.65 16.08
C GLU A 38 7.11 -2.25 17.00
N ASP A 39 7.76 -3.25 17.60
CA ASP A 39 8.98 -3.04 18.39
C ASP A 39 10.14 -2.55 17.50
N LEU A 40 11.22 -2.08 18.12
CA LEU A 40 12.39 -1.59 17.37
C LEU A 40 13.18 -2.69 16.65
N SER A 41 12.88 -3.97 16.90
CA SER A 41 13.45 -5.09 16.18
C SER A 41 12.94 -5.11 14.74
N ILE A 42 13.85 -5.27 13.77
CA ILE A 42 13.48 -5.38 12.36
C ILE A 42 13.28 -6.86 12.02
N SER A 43 12.06 -7.21 11.61
CA SER A 43 11.71 -8.52 11.06
C SER A 43 11.44 -8.40 9.56
N VAL A 44 11.89 -9.38 8.77
CA VAL A 44 11.72 -9.39 7.31
C VAL A 44 11.05 -10.68 6.86
N GLN A 45 10.09 -10.56 5.93
CA GLN A 45 9.37 -11.70 5.36
C GLN A 45 9.50 -11.69 3.84
N ALA A 46 10.32 -12.57 3.28
CA ALA A 46 10.55 -12.65 1.83
C ALA A 46 9.31 -13.14 1.04
N ARG A 47 8.36 -13.77 1.73
CA ARG A 47 7.06 -14.22 1.20
C ARG A 47 5.99 -13.77 2.18
N TRP A 48 5.40 -12.61 1.91
CA TRP A 48 4.38 -12.02 2.76
C TRP A 48 3.08 -11.81 1.95
N PRO A 49 2.11 -12.74 2.06
CA PRO A 49 0.82 -12.61 1.39
C PRO A 49 0.02 -11.42 1.93
N MET A 50 -0.59 -10.63 1.03
CA MET A 50 -1.31 -9.41 1.42
C MET A 50 -2.55 -9.70 2.26
N GLU A 51 -3.16 -10.87 2.10
CA GLU A 51 -4.36 -11.30 2.83
C GLU A 51 -4.09 -11.55 4.32
N GLN A 52 -2.82 -11.69 4.71
CA GLN A 52 -2.42 -11.81 6.12
C GLN A 52 -2.35 -10.45 6.82
N LEU A 53 -2.42 -9.34 6.08
CA LEU A 53 -2.36 -8.00 6.63
C LEU A 53 -3.69 -7.68 7.32
N SER A 54 -3.61 -7.14 8.54
CA SER A 54 -4.75 -6.46 9.14
C SER A 54 -5.15 -5.24 8.30
N GLY A 55 -6.46 -4.97 8.23
CA GLY A 55 -6.99 -3.77 7.62
C GLY A 55 -6.47 -2.49 8.28
N LEU A 56 -6.55 -1.39 7.53
CA LEU A 56 -6.36 -0.03 8.03
C LEU A 56 -7.63 0.47 8.72
#